data_AF-A0A3D4F652-F1
#
_entry.id   AF-A0A3D4F652-F1
#
_cell.length_a   1.000
_cell.length_b   1.000
_cell.length_c   1.000
_cell.angle_alpha   90.00
_cell.angle_beta   90.00
_cell.angle_gamma   90.00
#
_symmetry.space_group_name_H-M   'P 1'
#
loop_
_entity.id
_entity.type
_entity.pdbx_description
1 polymer ?
#
loop_
_entity_poly.entity_id
_entity_poly.type
_entity_poly.pdbx_seq_one_letter_code
_entity_poly.pdbx_strand_id
1 'polypeptide(L)'
;MNASFTRGLDGWLYATHGFNNNSTLRGRDGSELFMNSGHTYRIRLDGSRVEPHTFGQVNPFGLAMDPLGQFYTADCHSAPVYQLIRGAFYPSFGKPHDGLGFAPTLMEHAHGSTAICGIVYYDDQLWPTSFKDNVFIGNVMTSRLNRDILIARGSSKKAIEQPDLLSSRDPWFRPVDLQLGPDGSLYIADFYNRIIGHYEVPLDHPGRDRHRGRIWKLTYRGAPGHLSQGHGLMNLTTASMEEVVEQLGHPNITRRMLATQFLADEKGVAAGVSLVEKWNNKRLPNWQQRAHGLWVMHRTQVLVQSMLEDALNDVSMEVRVHALLVLAEQHHPDESLLHWARLALQDQHPMVQRAAAHALSLHPSLGSIHPCLIRLQSMGNQDPQLLHGLRLCLRNQLMNDDAWQWLNQRSWVREFREEIMDVALGVPIAAAGNFMARSLRDIHGLPPERG
;
A
#
# COMPACT_ATOMS: atom_id res chain seq x y z
N MET A 1 -6.47 19.87 -0.28
CA MET A 1 -5.04 20.15 -0.57
C MET A 1 -4.31 18.82 -0.45
N ASN A 2 -3.44 18.50 -1.41
CA ASN A 2 -2.70 17.23 -1.41
C ASN A 2 -1.33 17.43 -0.77
N ALA A 3 -0.91 16.52 0.10
CA ALA A 3 0.32 16.69 0.88
C ALA A 3 1.49 15.86 0.32
N SER A 4 1.22 14.70 -0.28
CA SER A 4 2.26 13.81 -0.80
C SER A 4 1.83 13.11 -2.08
N PHE A 5 2.83 12.81 -2.92
CA PHE A 5 2.68 12.04 -4.15
C PHE A 5 3.76 10.95 -4.20
N THR A 6 3.36 9.72 -4.53
CA THR A 6 4.28 8.58 -4.65
C THR A 6 3.90 7.78 -5.88
N ARG A 7 4.87 7.52 -6.76
CA ARG A 7 4.63 6.69 -7.94
C ARG A 7 4.76 5.21 -7.58
N GLY A 8 3.71 4.44 -7.86
CA GLY A 8 3.66 3.00 -7.60
C GLY A 8 4.44 2.17 -8.62
N LEU A 9 4.62 0.89 -8.31
CA LEU A 9 5.22 -0.10 -9.23
C LEU A 9 4.40 -0.27 -10.51
N ASP A 10 3.08 -0.15 -10.40
CA ASP A 10 2.08 -0.16 -11.48
C ASP A 10 2.16 1.05 -12.43
N GLY A 11 3.00 2.05 -12.11
CA GLY A 11 3.17 3.28 -12.88
C GLY A 11 2.14 4.36 -12.60
N TRP A 12 1.17 4.13 -11.70
CA TRP A 12 0.20 5.13 -11.26
C TRP A 12 0.82 6.10 -10.24
N LEU A 13 0.27 7.32 -10.17
CA LEU A 13 0.62 8.28 -9.14
C LEU A 13 -0.39 8.19 -7.99
N TYR A 14 0.07 7.79 -6.82
CA TYR A 14 -0.70 7.77 -5.58
C TYR A 14 -0.57 9.11 -4.87
N ALA A 15 -1.65 9.57 -4.28
CA ALA A 15 -1.74 10.89 -3.67
C ALA A 15 -2.56 10.85 -2.38
N THR A 16 -2.22 11.75 -1.45
CA THR A 16 -2.97 11.95 -0.22
C THR A 16 -3.95 13.11 -0.36
N HIS A 17 -5.13 12.98 0.25
CA HIS A 17 -6.14 14.02 0.33
C HIS A 17 -6.25 14.52 1.77
N GLY A 18 -5.79 15.75 2.04
CA GLY A 18 -5.67 16.28 3.40
C GLY A 18 -6.98 16.71 4.05
N PHE A 19 -6.88 17.26 5.26
CA PHE A 19 -8.02 17.66 6.10
C PHE A 19 -8.75 18.94 5.62
N ASN A 20 -10.00 19.08 6.06
CA ASN A 20 -10.87 20.24 5.89
C ASN A 20 -11.01 20.73 4.44
N ASN A 21 -11.26 19.81 3.51
CA ASN A 21 -11.56 20.16 2.12
C ASN A 21 -12.45 19.12 1.42
N ASN A 22 -13.16 19.58 0.39
CA ASN A 22 -13.91 18.75 -0.55
C ASN A 22 -13.25 18.83 -1.93
N SER A 23 -13.18 17.72 -2.64
CA SER A 23 -12.63 17.69 -3.99
C SER A 23 -13.38 16.68 -4.83
N THR A 24 -13.69 17.05 -6.07
CA THR A 24 -14.17 16.13 -7.10
C THR A 24 -13.12 16.06 -8.18
N LEU A 25 -12.54 14.88 -8.40
CA LEU A 25 -11.60 14.62 -9.48
C LEU A 25 -12.31 13.87 -10.60
N ARG A 26 -12.05 14.25 -11.84
CA ARG A 26 -12.61 13.57 -13.02
C ARG A 26 -11.49 13.20 -13.99
N GLY A 27 -11.39 11.92 -14.33
CA GLY A 27 -10.51 11.41 -15.37
C GLY A 27 -11.07 11.71 -16.77
N ARG A 28 -10.20 11.72 -17.78
CA ARG A 28 -10.61 11.88 -19.19
C ARG A 28 -11.48 10.72 -19.70
N ASP A 29 -11.39 9.55 -19.07
CA ASP A 29 -12.24 8.38 -19.32
C ASP A 29 -13.65 8.51 -18.69
N GLY A 30 -13.93 9.61 -17.99
CA GLY A 30 -15.21 9.83 -17.31
C GLY A 30 -15.27 9.31 -15.87
N SER A 31 -14.23 8.61 -15.38
CA SER A 31 -14.11 8.25 -13.97
C SER A 31 -14.23 9.49 -13.09
N GLU A 32 -14.97 9.39 -11.99
CA GLU A 32 -15.16 10.48 -11.05
C GLU A 32 -14.94 9.98 -9.62
N LEU A 33 -14.23 10.78 -8.83
CA LEU A 33 -13.98 10.53 -7.42
C LEU A 33 -14.26 11.78 -6.61
N PHE A 34 -15.33 11.74 -5.82
CA PHE A 34 -15.57 12.70 -4.76
C PHE A 34 -14.82 12.29 -3.48
N MET A 35 -14.15 13.25 -2.87
CA MET A 35 -13.46 13.09 -1.59
C MET A 35 -13.81 14.24 -0.66
N ASN A 36 -14.14 13.90 0.57
CA ASN A 36 -14.23 14.86 1.67
C ASN A 36 -13.13 14.49 2.64
N SER A 37 -12.17 15.37 2.92
CA SER A 37 -11.13 15.27 3.98
C SER A 37 -10.60 13.88 4.34
N GLY A 38 -9.35 13.56 4.05
CA GLY A 38 -8.75 12.31 4.53
C GLY A 38 -9.15 11.14 3.66
N HIS A 39 -8.31 10.90 2.65
CA HIS A 39 -8.35 9.77 1.74
C HIS A 39 -6.96 9.55 1.15
N THR A 40 -6.77 8.40 0.52
CA THR A 40 -5.74 8.27 -0.52
C THR A 40 -6.38 7.84 -1.83
N TYR A 41 -5.79 8.27 -2.93
CA TYR A 41 -6.29 7.99 -4.27
C TYR A 41 -5.13 7.81 -5.24
N ARG A 42 -5.41 7.31 -6.43
CA ARG A 42 -4.41 7.18 -7.49
C ARG A 42 -4.92 7.70 -8.83
N ILE A 43 -4.01 8.21 -9.64
CA ILE A 43 -4.27 8.71 -10.98
C ILE A 43 -3.28 8.12 -11.98
N ARG A 44 -3.73 7.86 -13.21
CA ARG A 44 -2.81 7.63 -14.32
C ARG A 44 -2.03 8.92 -14.58
N LEU A 45 -0.76 8.81 -14.94
CA LEU A 45 0.10 9.99 -15.16
C LEU A 45 -0.37 10.91 -16.28
N ASP A 46 -1.09 10.36 -17.25
CA ASP A 46 -1.69 11.12 -18.34
C ASP A 46 -3.06 11.74 -17.96
N GLY A 47 -3.51 11.56 -16.71
CA GLY A 47 -4.81 12.02 -16.22
C GLY A 47 -6.02 11.32 -16.84
N SER A 48 -5.82 10.19 -17.54
CA SER A 48 -6.93 9.44 -18.15
C SER A 48 -7.92 8.89 -17.12
N ARG A 49 -7.42 8.38 -16.00
CA ARG A 49 -8.24 7.68 -14.99
C ARG A 49 -7.88 8.11 -13.57
N VAL A 50 -8.90 8.25 -12.73
CA VAL A 50 -8.77 8.42 -11.28
C VAL A 50 -9.48 7.29 -10.55
N GLU A 51 -8.87 6.80 -9.47
CA GLU A 51 -9.43 5.73 -8.65
C GLU A 51 -9.22 6.01 -7.15
N PRO A 52 -10.18 5.64 -6.29
CA PRO A 52 -9.93 5.62 -4.85
C PRO A 52 -8.88 4.57 -4.51
N HIS A 53 -8.07 4.86 -3.49
CA HIS A 53 -7.15 3.88 -2.90
C HIS A 53 -7.61 3.49 -1.50
N THR A 54 -7.74 4.43 -0.55
CA THR A 54 -8.30 4.19 0.79
C THR A 54 -9.22 5.32 1.23
N PHE A 55 -10.10 5.02 2.18
CA PHE A 55 -11.08 5.96 2.72
C PHE A 55 -10.80 6.29 4.19
N GLY A 56 -11.11 7.52 4.61
CA GLY A 56 -10.82 7.98 5.96
C GLY A 56 -9.35 8.34 6.16
N GLN A 57 -8.87 8.32 7.41
CA GLN A 57 -7.76 9.17 7.89
C GLN A 57 -8.21 10.61 8.12
N VAL A 58 -7.43 11.38 8.87
CA VAL A 58 -7.76 12.79 9.16
C VAL A 58 -7.03 13.71 8.19
N ASN A 59 -5.71 13.65 8.16
CA ASN A 59 -4.83 14.48 7.37
C ASN A 59 -3.57 13.71 6.93
N PRO A 60 -3.69 12.76 5.97
CA PRO A 60 -2.53 11.99 5.51
C PRO A 60 -1.48 12.92 4.88
N PHE A 61 -0.37 13.08 5.60
CA PHE A 61 0.73 13.99 5.30
C PHE A 61 2.03 13.19 5.20
N GLY A 62 2.11 12.33 4.20
CA GLY A 62 3.24 11.46 3.97
C GLY A 62 2.75 10.19 3.30
N LEU A 63 3.48 9.72 2.29
CA LEU A 63 3.21 8.45 1.63
C LEU A 63 4.53 7.78 1.26
N ALA A 64 4.72 6.54 1.72
CA ALA A 64 5.87 5.71 1.39
C ALA A 64 5.40 4.35 0.89
N MET A 65 6.28 3.65 0.18
CA MET A 65 6.05 2.30 -0.31
C MET A 65 7.23 1.41 0.08
N ASP A 66 6.95 0.20 0.56
CA ASP A 66 7.99 -0.80 0.82
C ASP A 66 8.33 -1.62 -0.43
N PRO A 67 9.38 -2.47 -0.39
CA PRO A 67 9.78 -3.27 -1.54
C PRO A 67 8.72 -4.25 -2.05
N LEU A 68 7.72 -4.60 -1.23
CA LEU A 68 6.62 -5.50 -1.60
C LEU A 68 5.40 -4.76 -2.15
N GLY A 69 5.52 -3.45 -2.43
CA GLY A 69 4.45 -2.63 -2.96
C GLY A 69 3.40 -2.23 -1.92
N GLN A 70 3.68 -2.36 -0.62
CA GLN A 70 2.75 -1.94 0.42
C GLN A 70 2.91 -0.45 0.69
N PHE A 71 1.80 0.28 0.75
CA PHE A 71 1.81 1.72 1.03
C PHE A 71 1.65 2.00 2.52
N TYR A 72 2.31 3.05 2.98
CA TYR A 72 2.27 3.55 4.35
C TYR A 72 2.01 5.04 4.34
N THR A 73 1.08 5.51 5.19
CA THR A 73 0.81 6.93 5.35
C THR A 73 1.19 7.39 6.72
N ALA A 74 1.79 8.57 6.81
CA ALA A 74 1.84 9.32 8.05
C ALA A 74 0.56 10.16 8.15
N ASP A 75 -0.26 9.97 9.18
CA ASP A 75 -1.53 10.69 9.35
C ASP A 75 -1.46 11.70 10.48
N CYS A 76 -1.61 12.97 10.14
CA CYS A 76 -1.65 14.06 11.10
C CYS A 76 -3.05 14.11 11.76
N HIS A 77 -3.09 14.36 13.07
CA HIS A 77 -4.28 14.35 13.93
C HIS A 77 -4.99 13.00 14.17
N SER A 78 -4.42 11.86 13.74
CA SER A 78 -4.93 10.52 14.09
C SER A 78 -3.80 9.57 14.53
N ALA A 79 -3.96 8.24 14.41
CA ALA A 79 -2.87 7.29 14.63
C ALA A 79 -1.78 7.55 13.58
N PRO A 80 -0.48 7.64 13.97
CA PRO A 80 0.40 8.46 13.17
C PRO A 80 1.00 7.74 11.96
N VAL A 81 0.90 6.41 11.89
CA VAL A 81 1.22 5.65 10.68
C VAL A 81 0.21 4.51 10.45
N TYR A 82 -0.29 4.40 9.21
CA TYR A 82 -1.08 3.26 8.75
C TYR A 82 -0.35 2.49 7.66
N GLN A 83 -0.55 1.16 7.60
CA GLN A 83 -0.27 0.35 6.41
C GLN A 83 -1.57 0.20 5.63
N LEU A 84 -1.59 0.72 4.39
CA LEU A 84 -2.79 0.86 3.58
C LEU A 84 -3.24 -0.47 2.95
N ILE A 85 -4.55 -0.72 3.00
CA ILE A 85 -5.23 -1.78 2.24
C ILE A 85 -6.19 -1.11 1.26
N ARG A 86 -6.01 -1.38 -0.04
CA ARG A 86 -6.85 -0.78 -1.09
C ARG A 86 -8.32 -1.13 -0.88
N GLY A 87 -9.19 -0.12 -0.86
CA GLY A 87 -10.62 -0.24 -0.63
C GLY A 87 -11.03 -0.25 0.86
N ALA A 88 -10.07 -0.17 1.79
CA ALA A 88 -10.35 -0.18 3.22
C ALA A 88 -10.61 1.21 3.80
N PHE A 89 -11.23 1.23 4.99
CA PHE A 89 -11.60 2.43 5.72
C PHE A 89 -10.74 2.58 6.98
N TYR A 90 -10.29 3.80 7.24
CA TYR A 90 -9.47 4.16 8.39
C TYR A 90 -10.18 5.20 9.27
N PRO A 91 -9.93 5.23 10.59
CA PRO A 91 -10.58 6.18 11.48
C PRO A 91 -10.38 7.63 11.05
N SER A 92 -11.42 8.44 11.22
CA SER A 92 -11.42 9.88 10.97
C SER A 92 -12.49 10.54 11.84
N PHE A 93 -12.45 11.87 11.98
CA PHE A 93 -13.38 12.59 12.84
C PHE A 93 -14.83 12.47 12.33
N GLY A 94 -15.64 11.72 13.06
CA GLY A 94 -17.08 11.56 12.80
C GLY A 94 -17.42 10.75 11.54
N LYS A 95 -16.47 10.00 10.97
CA LYS A 95 -16.71 9.21 9.75
C LYS A 95 -16.92 7.73 10.04
N PRO A 96 -17.93 7.09 9.43
CA PRO A 96 -18.16 5.66 9.60
C PRO A 96 -17.17 4.84 8.76
N HIS A 97 -17.09 3.55 9.09
CA HIS A 97 -16.54 2.53 8.21
C HIS A 97 -17.63 1.96 7.29
N ASP A 98 -17.23 1.06 6.38
CA ASP A 98 -18.05 0.43 5.35
C ASP A 98 -18.82 -0.82 5.81
N GLY A 99 -19.14 -0.94 7.10
CA GLY A 99 -19.71 -2.17 7.66
C GLY A 99 -18.71 -3.28 8.00
N LEU A 100 -17.46 -3.26 7.50
CA LEU A 100 -16.43 -4.25 7.88
C LEU A 100 -15.59 -3.84 9.11
N GLY A 101 -15.88 -2.69 9.71
CA GLY A 101 -15.00 -2.07 10.71
C GLY A 101 -13.82 -1.34 10.06
N PHE A 102 -13.02 -0.66 10.87
CA PHE A 102 -11.81 -0.01 10.37
C PHE A 102 -10.69 -1.02 10.11
N ALA A 103 -9.83 -0.70 9.15
CA ALA A 103 -8.61 -1.44 8.87
C ALA A 103 -7.68 -1.46 10.11
N PRO A 104 -6.83 -2.50 10.24
CA PRO A 104 -5.96 -2.65 11.40
C PRO A 104 -4.99 -1.48 11.59
N THR A 105 -4.83 -1.07 12.85
CA THR A 105 -3.84 -0.06 13.26
C THR A 105 -2.43 -0.65 13.19
N LEU A 106 -1.53 0.04 12.48
CA LEU A 106 -0.10 -0.31 12.44
C LEU A 106 0.64 0.23 13.66
N MET A 107 0.37 1.48 14.04
CA MET A 107 1.06 2.23 15.09
C MET A 107 0.08 2.73 16.15
N GLU A 108 0.30 2.35 17.41
CA GLU A 108 -0.61 2.64 18.52
C GLU A 108 -0.12 3.78 19.43
N HIS A 109 1.15 4.18 19.31
CA HIS A 109 1.74 5.32 20.02
C HIS A 109 1.74 6.58 19.14
N ALA A 110 1.89 7.74 19.77
CA ALA A 110 1.76 9.06 19.11
C ALA A 110 3.10 9.80 18.91
N HIS A 111 4.23 9.25 19.36
CA HIS A 111 5.51 9.99 19.41
C HIS A 111 5.40 11.37 20.11
N GLY A 112 4.49 11.47 21.09
CA GLY A 112 4.21 12.70 21.83
C GLY A 112 3.67 13.86 20.99
N SER A 113 3.10 13.61 19.79
CA SER A 113 2.65 14.64 18.87
C SER A 113 1.44 14.21 18.06
N THR A 114 0.65 15.18 17.60
CA THR A 114 -0.39 14.97 16.60
C THR A 114 -0.02 15.59 15.25
N ALA A 115 1.12 16.29 15.13
CA ALA A 115 1.60 16.86 13.88
C ALA A 115 2.83 16.09 13.39
N ILE A 116 2.53 14.91 12.82
CA ILE A 116 3.47 14.05 12.11
C ILE A 116 3.33 14.33 10.62
N CYS A 117 4.46 14.35 9.91
CA CYS A 117 4.53 14.67 8.49
C CYS A 117 5.75 14.03 7.84
N GLY A 118 5.63 13.68 6.56
CA GLY A 118 6.64 12.92 5.85
C GLY A 118 6.73 11.50 6.38
N ILE A 119 7.03 10.56 5.50
CA ILE A 119 7.32 9.19 5.88
C ILE A 119 8.25 8.59 4.84
N VAL A 120 9.19 7.77 5.31
CA VAL A 120 10.04 6.97 4.44
C VAL A 120 10.17 5.57 5.02
N TYR A 121 10.10 4.57 4.16
CA TYR A 121 10.48 3.20 4.48
C TYR A 121 11.95 3.03 4.11
N TYR A 122 12.78 2.59 5.06
CA TYR A 122 14.19 2.37 4.78
C TYR A 122 14.43 0.97 4.17
N ASP A 123 14.83 0.95 2.90
CA ASP A 123 15.29 -0.26 2.20
C ASP A 123 16.59 0.04 1.43
N ASP A 124 17.71 -0.24 2.11
CA ASP A 124 19.08 -0.15 1.62
C ASP A 124 19.98 -1.00 2.55
N GLN A 125 21.23 -1.26 2.15
CA GLN A 125 22.22 -2.03 2.90
C GLN A 125 23.38 -1.15 3.44
N LEU A 126 23.38 0.15 3.18
CA LEU A 126 24.42 1.06 3.64
C LEU A 126 24.36 1.35 5.14
N TRP A 127 23.16 1.39 5.73
CA TRP A 127 23.02 1.55 7.18
C TRP A 127 23.00 0.16 7.84
N PRO A 128 23.30 0.06 9.15
CA PRO A 128 23.27 -1.21 9.87
C PRO A 128 21.96 -1.96 9.70
N THR A 129 22.01 -3.29 9.78
CA THR A 129 20.85 -4.17 9.64
C THR A 129 19.72 -3.86 10.64
N SER A 130 20.02 -3.22 11.78
CA SER A 130 19.02 -2.71 12.72
C SER A 130 18.09 -1.64 12.15
N PHE A 131 18.45 -1.02 11.03
CA PHE A 131 17.62 -0.07 10.29
C PHE A 131 16.78 -0.72 9.18
N LYS A 132 17.00 -2.00 8.89
CA LYS A 132 16.12 -2.74 7.98
C LYS A 132 14.70 -2.74 8.54
N ASP A 133 13.70 -2.57 7.67
CA ASP A 133 12.28 -2.55 8.03
C ASP A 133 11.93 -1.43 9.04
N ASN A 134 12.71 -0.35 9.04
CA ASN A 134 12.39 0.85 9.82
C ASN A 134 11.60 1.84 8.97
N VAL A 135 10.72 2.58 9.63
CA VAL A 135 10.12 3.80 9.08
C VAL A 135 10.63 5.00 9.87
N PHE A 136 10.81 6.11 9.16
CA PHE A 136 11.11 7.41 9.77
C PHE A 136 10.03 8.40 9.39
N ILE A 137 9.64 9.23 10.35
CA ILE A 137 8.62 10.27 10.18
C ILE A 137 9.12 11.59 10.74
N GLY A 138 8.76 12.69 10.10
CA GLY A 138 9.01 14.04 10.60
C GLY A 138 8.01 14.42 11.68
N ASN A 139 8.48 15.04 12.76
CA ASN A 139 7.64 15.56 13.82
C ASN A 139 7.93 17.03 14.04
N VAL A 140 7.07 17.86 13.45
CA VAL A 140 7.23 19.31 13.47
C VAL A 140 6.98 19.89 14.85
N MET A 141 6.11 19.29 15.68
CA MET A 141 5.86 19.79 17.05
C MET A 141 7.10 19.67 17.93
N THR A 142 7.79 18.54 17.83
CA THR A 142 8.86 18.19 18.76
C THR A 142 10.26 18.36 18.18
N SER A 143 10.40 18.82 16.94
CA SER A 143 11.67 19.04 16.24
C SER A 143 12.51 17.76 16.16
N ARG A 144 11.84 16.65 15.78
CA ARG A 144 12.42 15.30 15.74
C ARG A 144 12.16 14.59 14.43
N LEU A 145 13.04 13.63 14.13
CA LEU A 145 12.75 12.51 13.25
C LEU A 145 12.49 11.30 14.12
N ASN A 146 11.23 10.91 14.22
CA ASN A 146 10.87 9.71 14.97
C ASN A 146 11.20 8.47 14.16
N ARG A 147 11.40 7.36 14.87
CA ARG A 147 11.85 6.09 14.31
C ARG A 147 11.01 4.96 14.89
N ASP A 148 10.57 4.06 14.00
CA ASP A 148 9.90 2.84 14.38
C ASP A 148 10.49 1.65 13.62
N ILE A 149 10.62 0.52 14.30
CA ILE A 149 10.86 -0.77 13.63
C ILE A 149 9.50 -1.42 13.36
N LEU A 150 9.31 -1.95 12.16
CA LEU A 150 8.12 -2.69 11.81
C LEU A 150 8.35 -4.19 12.02
N ILE A 151 7.72 -4.77 13.04
CA ILE A 151 7.82 -6.20 13.34
C ILE A 151 6.66 -6.93 12.66
N ALA A 152 6.98 -7.95 11.87
CA ALA A 152 5.99 -8.78 11.20
C ALA A 152 5.28 -9.74 12.17
N ARG A 153 3.97 -9.90 11.98
CA ARG A 153 3.13 -10.94 12.59
C ARG A 153 2.23 -11.51 11.50
N GLY A 154 2.65 -12.63 10.90
CA GLY A 154 2.05 -13.08 9.64
C GLY A 154 2.40 -12.10 8.50
N SER A 155 1.38 -11.66 7.76
CA SER A 155 1.46 -10.57 6.77
C SER A 155 1.25 -9.18 7.38
N SER A 156 0.73 -9.10 8.60
CA SER A 156 0.60 -7.86 9.35
C SER A 156 1.95 -7.35 9.85
N LYS A 157 2.03 -6.05 10.09
CA LYS A 157 3.15 -5.42 10.79
C LYS A 157 2.63 -4.67 12.03
N LYS A 158 3.48 -4.53 13.04
CA LYS A 158 3.30 -3.61 14.18
C LYS A 158 4.50 -2.68 14.26
N ALA A 159 4.24 -1.37 14.38
CA ALA A 159 5.28 -0.38 14.62
C ALA A 159 5.68 -0.41 16.11
N ILE A 160 6.98 -0.51 16.36
CA ILE A 160 7.56 -0.47 17.70
C ILE A 160 8.45 0.77 17.80
N GLU A 161 8.07 1.68 18.69
CA GLU A 161 8.79 2.92 18.99
C GLU A 161 10.27 2.63 19.31
N GLN A 162 11.16 3.39 18.69
CA GLN A 162 12.61 3.37 18.94
C GLN A 162 13.08 4.76 19.39
N PRO A 163 14.32 4.87 19.91
CA PRO A 163 14.94 6.18 20.08
C PRO A 163 14.92 6.96 18.76
N ASP A 164 14.57 8.25 18.87
CA ASP A 164 14.51 9.17 17.74
C ASP A 164 15.78 9.10 16.90
N LEU A 165 15.63 9.09 15.57
CA LEU A 165 16.77 9.10 14.65
C LEU A 165 17.56 10.41 14.79
N LEU A 166 16.85 11.52 14.97
CA LEU A 166 17.43 12.85 15.11
C LEU A 166 16.52 13.72 15.99
N SER A 167 17.13 14.46 16.90
CA SER A 167 16.45 15.49 17.69
C SER A 167 17.20 16.80 17.61
N SER A 168 16.50 17.91 17.41
CA SER A 168 17.08 19.25 17.42
C SER A 168 16.61 20.05 18.63
N ARG A 169 17.51 20.88 19.18
CA ARG A 169 17.17 21.91 20.19
C ARG A 169 16.78 23.24 19.55
N ASP A 170 16.98 23.38 18.23
CA ASP A 170 16.59 24.56 17.47
C ASP A 170 15.06 24.51 17.21
N PRO A 171 14.26 25.42 17.79
CA PRO A 171 12.81 25.43 17.59
C PRO A 171 12.40 25.82 16.16
N TRP A 172 13.36 26.17 15.30
CA TRP A 172 13.13 26.40 13.88
C TRP A 172 13.31 25.13 13.04
N PHE A 173 13.83 24.04 13.61
CA PHE A 173 13.90 22.75 12.91
C PHE A 173 12.54 22.07 12.89
N ARG A 174 11.94 22.00 11.70
CA ARG A 174 10.61 21.44 11.47
C ARG A 174 10.63 20.50 10.26
N PRO A 175 10.96 19.22 10.46
CA PRO A 175 11.05 18.26 9.36
C PRO A 175 9.66 17.93 8.83
N VAL A 176 9.37 18.33 7.59
CA VAL A 176 8.04 18.21 6.95
C VAL A 176 7.97 17.12 5.88
N ASP A 177 9.10 16.71 5.32
CA ASP A 177 9.16 15.61 4.37
C ASP A 177 10.51 14.88 4.42
N LEU A 178 10.50 13.62 4.00
CA LEU A 178 11.64 12.69 4.05
C LEU A 178 11.73 11.89 2.75
N GLN A 179 12.93 11.76 2.19
CA GLN A 179 13.18 10.96 1.00
C GLN A 179 14.46 10.14 1.13
N LEU A 180 14.39 8.84 0.81
CA LEU A 180 15.58 8.01 0.65
C LEU A 180 16.18 8.28 -0.73
N GLY A 181 17.38 8.86 -0.76
CA GLY A 181 18.08 9.16 -2.01
C GLY A 181 18.66 7.90 -2.67
N PRO A 182 18.92 7.95 -3.99
CA PRO A 182 19.57 6.86 -4.72
C PRO A 182 21.04 6.65 -4.30
N ASP A 183 21.64 7.62 -3.61
CA ASP A 183 22.96 7.48 -2.98
C ASP A 183 22.91 6.79 -1.60
N GLY A 184 21.70 6.45 -1.11
CA GLY A 184 21.44 5.83 0.18
C GLY A 184 21.45 6.79 1.37
N SER A 185 21.47 8.10 1.11
CA SER A 185 21.30 9.12 2.15
C SER A 185 19.82 9.37 2.42
N LEU A 186 19.50 9.76 3.65
CA LEU A 186 18.17 10.27 3.98
C LEU A 186 18.17 11.80 3.79
N TYR A 187 17.29 12.30 2.92
CA TYR A 187 17.08 13.72 2.69
C TYR A 187 15.87 14.20 3.49
N ILE A 188 16.01 15.35 4.15
CA ILE A 188 14.99 15.91 5.04
C ILE A 188 14.67 17.32 4.56
N ALA A 189 13.40 17.56 4.24
CA ALA A 189 12.89 18.90 4.00
C ALA A 189 12.45 19.52 5.33
N ASP A 190 13.04 20.68 5.65
CA ASP A 190 12.74 21.44 6.85
C ASP A 190 12.27 22.84 6.43
N PHE A 191 10.99 23.14 6.67
CA PHE A 191 10.41 24.42 6.23
C PHE A 191 10.81 25.62 7.10
N TYR A 192 11.70 25.41 8.09
CA TYR A 192 12.38 26.45 8.85
C TYR A 192 11.45 27.52 9.46
N ASN A 193 10.53 27.11 10.32
CA ASN A 193 9.54 28.04 10.89
C ASN A 193 9.34 27.81 12.40
N ARG A 194 9.45 28.87 13.20
CA ARG A 194 9.22 28.77 14.65
C ARG A 194 7.75 28.57 15.01
N ILE A 195 6.85 29.09 14.18
CA ILE A 195 5.39 28.97 14.32
C ILE A 195 4.92 27.85 13.39
N ILE A 196 4.20 26.86 13.94
CA ILE A 196 3.82 25.64 13.24
C ILE A 196 2.42 25.82 12.66
N GLY A 197 1.44 26.11 13.51
CA GLY A 197 0.02 26.10 13.20
C GLY A 197 -0.59 27.49 13.06
N HIS A 198 -1.72 27.57 12.36
CA HIS A 198 -2.53 28.79 12.24
C HIS A 198 -3.25 29.17 13.56
N TYR A 199 -3.38 28.21 14.48
CA TYR A 199 -4.02 28.38 15.78
C TYR A 199 -3.11 29.05 16.82
N GLU A 200 -1.80 29.15 16.56
CA GLU A 200 -0.85 29.78 17.49
C GLU A 200 -0.90 31.31 17.40
N VAL A 201 -0.87 31.83 16.16
CA VAL A 201 -0.87 33.27 15.84
C VAL A 201 -1.46 33.49 14.44
N PRO A 202 -1.91 34.71 14.09
CA PRO A 202 -2.41 35.04 12.75
C PRO A 202 -1.51 34.58 11.59
N LEU A 203 -2.10 34.34 10.42
CA LEU A 203 -1.38 33.82 9.24
C LEU A 203 -0.35 34.79 8.66
N ASP A 204 -0.53 36.09 8.92
CA ASP A 204 0.33 37.20 8.53
C ASP A 204 1.33 37.61 9.63
N HIS A 205 1.37 36.89 10.76
CA HIS A 205 2.25 37.21 11.86
C HIS A 205 3.73 37.25 11.42
N PRO A 206 4.49 38.32 11.71
CA PRO A 206 5.84 38.55 11.17
C PRO A 206 6.87 37.53 11.64
N GLY A 207 6.57 36.78 12.69
CA GLY A 207 7.39 35.67 13.16
C GLY A 207 7.38 34.43 12.27
N ARG A 208 6.48 34.35 11.27
CA ARG A 208 6.43 33.26 10.29
C ARG A 208 7.46 33.49 9.20
N ASP A 209 8.42 32.59 9.04
CA ASP A 209 9.29 32.63 7.86
C ASP A 209 8.51 32.09 6.65
N ARG A 210 8.50 32.86 5.56
CA ARG A 210 7.80 32.54 4.30
C ARG A 210 8.76 32.44 3.11
N HIS A 211 10.06 32.55 3.36
CA HIS A 211 11.07 32.75 2.31
C HIS A 211 12.20 31.72 2.38
N ARG A 212 12.39 31.07 3.53
CA ARG A 212 13.50 30.14 3.77
C ARG A 212 13.02 28.74 4.08
N GLY A 213 13.87 27.78 3.75
CA GLY A 213 13.76 26.38 4.11
C GLY A 213 15.16 25.76 4.09
N ARG A 214 15.31 24.56 4.65
CA ARG A 214 16.56 23.80 4.69
C ARG A 214 16.34 22.41 4.09
N ILE A 215 17.33 21.92 3.36
CA ILE A 215 17.42 20.51 2.98
C ILE A 215 18.63 19.92 3.71
N TRP A 216 18.39 18.90 4.52
CA TRP A 216 19.45 18.16 5.19
C TRP A 216 19.72 16.87 4.46
N LYS A 217 21.00 16.49 4.35
CA LYS A 217 21.44 15.18 3.86
C LYS A 217 22.07 14.41 5.02
N LEU A 218 21.40 13.36 5.47
CA LEU A 218 21.88 12.46 6.51
C LEU A 218 22.53 11.23 5.87
N THR A 219 23.82 11.03 6.18
CA THR A 219 24.60 9.87 5.74
C THR A 219 25.08 9.09 6.95
N TYR A 220 24.98 7.77 6.89
CA TYR A 220 25.57 6.91 7.90
C TYR A 220 27.09 6.85 7.72
N ARG A 221 27.85 7.12 8.79
CA ARG A 221 29.32 7.02 8.81
C ARG A 221 29.72 6.18 10.01
N GLY A 222 30.46 5.09 9.79
CA GLY A 222 31.28 4.50 10.87
C GLY A 222 30.83 3.16 11.46
N ALA A 223 30.52 2.17 10.62
CA ALA A 223 30.59 0.77 11.06
C ALA A 223 31.54 -0.02 10.13
N PRO A 224 32.43 -0.88 10.66
CA PRO A 224 33.17 -1.84 9.85
C PRO A 224 32.20 -2.67 9.00
N GLY A 225 32.42 -2.70 7.68
CA GLY A 225 31.52 -3.39 6.73
C GLY A 225 30.43 -2.53 6.07
N HIS A 226 30.28 -1.25 6.45
CA HIS A 226 29.35 -0.33 5.79
C HIS A 226 30.11 0.77 5.03
N LEU A 227 29.76 0.98 3.75
CA LEU A 227 30.46 1.93 2.88
C LEU A 227 30.21 3.38 3.34
N SER A 228 31.29 4.09 3.67
CA SER A 228 31.22 5.49 4.10
C SER A 228 30.94 6.49 2.96
N GLN A 229 30.97 6.04 1.70
CA GLN A 229 30.85 6.89 0.51
C GLN A 229 29.46 6.86 -0.16
N GLY A 230 28.51 6.09 0.37
CA GLY A 230 27.19 5.92 -0.26
C GLY A 230 27.26 5.12 -1.57
N HIS A 231 26.15 5.06 -2.30
CA HIS A 231 26.10 4.42 -3.63
C HIS A 231 26.55 5.38 -4.74
N GLY A 232 27.38 4.89 -5.68
CA GLY A 232 27.77 5.66 -6.86
C GLY A 232 26.59 5.98 -7.78
N LEU A 233 26.42 7.23 -8.22
CA LEU A 233 25.26 7.68 -9.00
C LEU A 233 25.40 7.37 -10.51
N MET A 234 24.76 6.29 -10.97
CA MET A 234 24.53 6.04 -12.41
C MET A 234 23.66 7.12 -13.07
N ASN A 235 24.13 7.66 -14.20
CA ASN A 235 23.31 8.48 -15.09
C ASN A 235 22.50 7.58 -16.04
N LEU A 236 21.20 7.43 -15.78
CA LEU A 236 20.32 6.56 -16.56
C LEU A 236 20.22 6.98 -18.05
N THR A 237 20.40 8.27 -18.37
CA THR A 237 20.24 8.76 -19.75
C THR A 237 21.38 8.33 -20.68
N THR A 238 22.55 8.03 -20.12
CA THR A 238 23.74 7.58 -20.85
C THR A 238 24.08 6.11 -20.63
N ALA A 239 23.46 5.46 -19.64
CA ALA A 239 23.64 4.05 -19.36
C ALA A 239 23.07 3.16 -20.47
N SER A 240 23.71 2.01 -20.69
CA SER A 240 23.20 0.94 -21.55
C SER A 240 21.98 0.27 -20.95
N MET A 241 21.19 -0.42 -21.78
CA MET A 241 20.01 -1.16 -21.33
C MET A 241 20.38 -2.19 -20.26
N GLU A 242 21.46 -2.95 -20.48
CA GLU A 242 22.01 -3.93 -19.53
C GLU A 242 22.31 -3.30 -18.17
N GLU A 243 23.01 -2.17 -18.14
CA GLU A 243 23.34 -1.48 -16.88
C GLU A 243 22.09 -1.02 -16.13
N VAL A 244 21.05 -0.54 -16.83
CA VAL A 244 19.78 -0.16 -16.19
C VAL A 244 19.02 -1.40 -15.69
N VAL A 245 19.02 -2.51 -16.42
CA VAL A 245 18.41 -3.77 -15.96
C VAL A 245 19.11 -4.32 -14.72
N GLU A 246 20.42 -4.13 -14.58
CA GLU A 246 21.14 -4.46 -13.34
C GLU A 246 20.66 -3.63 -12.14
N GLN A 247 20.30 -2.36 -12.35
CA GLN A 247 19.76 -1.51 -11.29
C GLN A 247 18.42 -1.99 -10.73
N LEU A 248 17.66 -2.83 -11.46
CA LEU A 248 16.46 -3.49 -10.91
C LEU A 248 16.79 -4.42 -9.73
N GLY A 249 18.05 -4.86 -9.59
CA GLY A 249 18.55 -5.68 -8.49
C GLY A 249 19.21 -4.91 -7.36
N HIS A 250 19.23 -3.58 -7.42
CA HIS A 250 20.01 -2.76 -6.49
C HIS A 250 19.42 -2.82 -5.06
N PRO A 251 20.23 -2.83 -3.98
CA PRO A 251 19.73 -2.91 -2.60
C PRO A 251 18.85 -1.72 -2.19
N ASN A 252 19.13 -0.53 -2.72
CA ASN A 252 18.34 0.68 -2.51
C ASN A 252 17.02 0.66 -3.32
N ILE A 253 15.86 0.76 -2.66
CA ILE A 253 14.55 0.79 -3.35
C ILE A 253 14.40 1.96 -4.34
N THR A 254 14.92 3.14 -4.00
CA THR A 254 14.85 4.33 -4.88
C THR A 254 15.54 4.07 -6.22
N ARG A 255 16.68 3.36 -6.22
CA ARG A 255 17.37 2.93 -7.46
C ARG A 255 16.50 2.01 -8.30
N ARG A 256 15.92 0.98 -7.68
CA ARG A 256 15.08 0.02 -8.40
C ARG A 256 13.85 0.70 -8.99
N MET A 257 13.22 1.61 -8.23
CA MET A 257 12.07 2.38 -8.69
C MET A 257 12.42 3.30 -9.86
N LEU A 258 13.52 4.06 -9.77
CA LEU A 258 13.98 4.92 -10.86
C LEU A 258 14.32 4.13 -12.13
N ALA A 259 15.01 2.99 -11.98
CA ALA A 259 15.31 2.10 -13.11
C ALA A 259 14.04 1.50 -13.73
N THR A 260 13.08 1.05 -12.90
CA THR A 260 11.78 0.55 -13.35
C THR A 260 11.01 1.60 -14.15
N GLN A 261 10.96 2.83 -13.64
CA GLN A 261 10.30 3.95 -14.31
C GLN A 261 10.98 4.28 -15.63
N PHE A 262 12.31 4.41 -15.63
CA PHE A 262 13.07 4.71 -16.83
C PHE A 262 12.93 3.63 -17.92
N LEU A 263 13.02 2.35 -17.54
CA LEU A 263 12.83 1.25 -18.49
C LEU A 263 11.42 1.24 -19.09
N ALA A 264 10.39 1.44 -18.26
CA ALA A 264 9.01 1.39 -18.74
C ALA A 264 8.61 2.64 -19.55
N ASP A 265 9.07 3.83 -19.17
CA ASP A 265 8.61 5.09 -19.76
C ASP A 265 9.51 5.59 -20.90
N GLU A 266 10.83 5.54 -20.71
CA GLU A 266 11.79 6.11 -21.68
C GLU A 266 12.25 5.06 -22.69
N LYS A 267 12.39 3.79 -22.27
CA LYS A 267 12.80 2.69 -23.15
C LYS A 267 11.62 1.87 -23.70
N GLY A 268 10.48 1.89 -22.99
CA GLY A 268 9.22 1.30 -23.43
C GLY A 268 9.32 -0.17 -23.82
N VAL A 269 8.63 -0.53 -24.91
CA VAL A 269 8.50 -1.91 -25.40
C VAL A 269 9.86 -2.59 -25.63
N ALA A 270 10.90 -1.87 -26.05
CA ALA A 270 12.24 -2.45 -26.25
C ALA A 270 12.85 -2.99 -24.95
N ALA A 271 12.68 -2.27 -23.83
CA ALA A 271 13.09 -2.76 -22.51
C ALA A 271 12.24 -3.95 -22.07
N GLY A 272 10.93 -3.89 -22.31
CA GLY A 272 10.02 -5.01 -22.06
C GLY A 272 10.47 -6.29 -22.76
N VAL A 273 10.74 -6.24 -24.07
CA VAL A 273 11.20 -7.40 -24.86
C VAL A 273 12.55 -7.93 -24.36
N SER A 274 13.49 -7.04 -24.00
CA SER A 274 14.77 -7.45 -23.39
C SER A 274 14.56 -8.20 -22.08
N LEU A 275 13.61 -7.76 -21.24
CA LEU A 275 13.26 -8.43 -20.00
C LEU A 275 12.56 -9.77 -20.24
N VAL A 276 11.74 -9.90 -21.28
CA VAL A 276 11.15 -11.19 -21.70
C VAL A 276 12.25 -12.18 -22.06
N GLU A 277 13.24 -11.76 -22.87
CA GLU A 277 14.37 -12.62 -23.20
C GLU A 277 15.15 -13.05 -21.95
N LYS A 278 15.45 -12.11 -21.03
CA LYS A 278 16.17 -12.41 -19.79
C LYS A 278 15.37 -13.31 -18.86
N TRP A 279 14.05 -13.12 -18.76
CA TRP A 279 13.15 -13.97 -17.98
C TRP A 279 13.18 -15.42 -18.50
N ASN A 280 12.91 -15.62 -19.78
CA ASN A 280 12.85 -16.94 -20.41
C ASN A 280 14.18 -17.70 -20.32
N ASN A 281 15.30 -16.96 -20.36
CA ASN A 281 16.65 -17.53 -20.23
C ASN A 281 17.16 -17.59 -18.79
N LYS A 282 16.32 -17.31 -17.78
CA LYS A 282 16.69 -17.32 -16.34
C LYS A 282 17.89 -16.42 -16.00
N ARG A 283 18.00 -15.27 -16.68
CA ARG A 283 19.07 -14.26 -16.51
C ARG A 283 18.68 -13.11 -15.56
N LEU A 284 17.74 -13.35 -14.65
CA LEU A 284 17.32 -12.42 -13.58
C LEU A 284 17.58 -13.09 -12.21
N PRO A 285 18.82 -13.02 -11.69
CA PRO A 285 19.29 -13.88 -10.61
C PRO A 285 18.61 -13.64 -9.25
N ASN A 286 18.27 -12.39 -8.91
CA ASN A 286 17.64 -12.06 -7.63
C ASN A 286 16.14 -11.75 -7.79
N TRP A 287 15.42 -11.83 -6.68
CA TRP A 287 13.98 -11.61 -6.67
C TRP A 287 13.62 -10.18 -7.06
N GLN A 288 14.47 -9.18 -6.74
CA GLN A 288 14.22 -7.78 -7.07
C GLN A 288 14.17 -7.58 -8.58
N GLN A 289 15.12 -8.14 -9.32
CA GLN A 289 15.15 -8.09 -10.79
C GLN A 289 13.93 -8.79 -11.40
N ARG A 290 13.51 -9.93 -10.85
CA ARG A 290 12.31 -10.64 -11.32
C ARG A 290 11.04 -9.83 -11.03
N ALA A 291 10.87 -9.36 -9.79
CA ALA A 291 9.74 -8.55 -9.36
C ALA A 291 9.61 -7.25 -10.17
N HIS A 292 10.65 -6.43 -10.21
CA HIS A 292 10.63 -5.18 -10.97
C HIS A 292 10.55 -5.44 -12.49
N GLY A 293 11.17 -6.50 -12.99
CA GLY A 293 11.05 -6.94 -14.37
C GLY A 293 9.59 -7.23 -14.76
N LEU A 294 8.82 -7.93 -13.91
CA LEU A 294 7.39 -8.16 -14.10
C LEU A 294 6.61 -6.85 -14.27
N TRP A 295 6.90 -5.85 -13.43
CA TRP A 295 6.26 -4.54 -13.52
C TRP A 295 6.61 -3.79 -14.79
N VAL A 296 7.87 -3.81 -15.23
CA VAL A 296 8.24 -3.22 -16.51
C VAL A 296 7.50 -3.91 -17.64
N MET A 297 7.53 -5.25 -17.71
CA MET A 297 6.87 -6.02 -18.76
C MET A 297 5.35 -5.78 -18.79
N HIS A 298 4.71 -5.70 -17.62
CA HIS A 298 3.30 -5.35 -17.48
C HIS A 298 3.01 -3.95 -18.02
N ARG A 299 3.78 -2.94 -17.59
CA ARG A 299 3.60 -1.54 -18.00
C ARG A 299 3.87 -1.31 -19.48
N THR A 300 4.76 -2.10 -20.08
CA THR A 300 5.05 -2.06 -21.52
C THR A 300 4.16 -2.98 -22.34
N GLN A 301 3.18 -3.65 -21.71
CA GLN A 301 2.19 -4.53 -22.35
C GLN A 301 2.79 -5.73 -23.13
N VAL A 302 3.94 -6.23 -22.69
CA VAL A 302 4.59 -7.43 -23.28
C VAL A 302 4.56 -8.63 -22.34
N LEU A 303 4.09 -8.46 -21.10
CA LEU A 303 3.92 -9.57 -20.17
C LEU A 303 2.80 -10.49 -20.66
N VAL A 304 3.15 -11.74 -20.95
CA VAL A 304 2.17 -12.78 -21.32
C VAL A 304 1.80 -13.64 -20.12
N GLN A 305 0.64 -14.29 -20.21
CA GLN A 305 0.06 -15.08 -19.13
C GLN A 305 1.00 -16.16 -18.57
N SER A 306 1.68 -16.93 -19.42
CA SER A 306 2.59 -17.98 -18.97
C SER A 306 3.73 -17.46 -18.08
N MET A 307 4.21 -16.23 -18.31
CA MET A 307 5.24 -15.62 -17.47
C MET A 307 4.69 -15.22 -16.11
N LEU A 308 3.42 -14.83 -16.04
CA LEU A 308 2.76 -14.53 -14.77
C LEU A 308 2.50 -15.82 -13.98
N GLU A 309 2.12 -16.90 -14.65
CA GLU A 309 1.99 -18.25 -14.06
C GLU A 309 3.35 -18.77 -13.55
N ASP A 310 4.43 -18.58 -14.31
CA ASP A 310 5.80 -18.88 -13.86
C ASP A 310 6.15 -18.09 -12.60
N ALA A 311 5.83 -16.79 -12.57
CA ALA A 311 6.10 -15.92 -11.42
C ALA A 311 5.28 -16.30 -10.18
N LEU A 312 4.05 -16.78 -10.36
CA LEU A 312 3.21 -17.30 -9.27
C LEU A 312 3.76 -18.61 -8.67
N ASN A 313 4.67 -19.28 -9.37
CA ASN A 313 5.38 -20.47 -8.91
C ASN A 313 6.85 -20.20 -8.51
N ASP A 314 7.28 -18.93 -8.46
CA ASP A 314 8.66 -18.60 -8.12
C ASP A 314 9.00 -19.04 -6.69
N VAL A 315 10.26 -19.44 -6.48
CA VAL A 315 10.77 -19.85 -5.17
C VAL A 315 10.71 -18.71 -4.14
N SER A 316 10.88 -17.47 -4.59
CA SER A 316 10.85 -16.28 -3.74
C SER A 316 9.41 -15.85 -3.49
N MET A 317 9.05 -15.70 -2.22
CA MET A 317 7.71 -15.20 -1.86
C MET A 317 7.48 -13.78 -2.40
N GLU A 318 8.54 -13.00 -2.58
CA GLU A 318 8.52 -11.63 -3.10
C GLU A 318 7.99 -11.61 -4.53
N VAL A 319 8.50 -12.51 -5.38
CA VAL A 319 8.07 -12.60 -6.79
C VAL A 319 6.62 -13.06 -6.87
N ARG A 320 6.20 -14.03 -6.04
CA ARG A 320 4.80 -14.47 -5.97
C ARG A 320 3.86 -13.35 -5.52
N VAL A 321 4.26 -12.54 -4.54
CA VAL A 321 3.51 -11.34 -4.10
C VAL A 321 3.37 -10.36 -5.26
N HIS A 322 4.47 -10.01 -5.95
CA HIS A 322 4.39 -9.08 -7.08
C HIS A 322 3.59 -9.63 -8.25
N ALA A 323 3.63 -10.93 -8.52
CA ALA A 323 2.80 -11.56 -9.53
C ALA A 323 1.31 -11.39 -9.23
N LEU A 324 0.89 -11.58 -7.97
CA LEU A 324 -0.50 -11.35 -7.54
C LEU A 324 -0.89 -9.86 -7.62
N LEU A 325 0.02 -8.95 -7.30
CA LEU A 325 -0.22 -7.51 -7.48
C LEU A 325 -0.33 -7.12 -8.96
N VAL A 326 0.46 -7.73 -9.85
CA VAL A 326 0.32 -7.55 -11.30
C VAL A 326 -1.00 -8.13 -11.81
N LEU A 327 -1.41 -9.30 -11.31
CA LEU A 327 -2.71 -9.89 -11.61
C LEU A 327 -3.85 -8.95 -11.19
N ALA A 328 -3.74 -8.34 -10.01
CA ALA A 328 -4.71 -7.37 -9.49
C ALA A 328 -4.90 -6.17 -10.43
N GLU A 329 -3.87 -5.75 -11.17
CA GLU A 329 -3.90 -4.64 -12.13
C GLU A 329 -4.30 -5.05 -13.56
N GLN A 330 -4.53 -6.34 -13.84
CA GLN A 330 -5.09 -6.77 -15.12
C GLN A 330 -6.53 -6.28 -15.27
N HIS A 331 -6.95 -5.91 -16.48
CA HIS A 331 -8.33 -5.47 -16.72
C HIS A 331 -9.33 -6.63 -16.66
N HIS A 332 -8.97 -7.76 -17.28
CA HIS A 332 -9.81 -8.97 -17.38
C HIS A 332 -8.92 -10.21 -17.28
N PRO A 333 -8.45 -10.59 -16.07
CA PRO A 333 -7.74 -11.85 -15.91
C PRO A 333 -8.67 -13.01 -16.29
N ASP A 334 -8.12 -14.03 -16.94
CA ASP A 334 -8.86 -15.23 -17.28
C ASP A 334 -9.07 -16.14 -16.06
N GLU A 335 -9.88 -17.19 -16.22
CA GLU A 335 -10.14 -18.12 -15.11
C GLU A 335 -8.90 -18.94 -14.70
N SER A 336 -7.89 -19.10 -15.57
CA SER A 336 -6.62 -19.74 -15.19
C SER A 336 -5.88 -18.91 -14.16
N LEU A 337 -5.71 -17.61 -14.42
CA LEU A 337 -5.08 -16.68 -13.48
C LEU A 337 -5.88 -16.55 -12.18
N LEU A 338 -7.22 -16.47 -12.26
CA LEU A 338 -8.05 -16.47 -11.06
C LEU A 338 -7.95 -17.77 -10.27
N HIS A 339 -7.82 -18.92 -10.95
CA HIS A 339 -7.55 -20.20 -10.30
C HIS A 339 -6.22 -20.16 -9.53
N TRP A 340 -5.14 -19.64 -10.14
CA TRP A 340 -3.87 -19.45 -9.43
C TRP A 340 -3.99 -18.52 -8.21
N ALA A 341 -4.70 -17.41 -8.32
CA ALA A 341 -4.93 -16.52 -7.19
C ALA A 341 -5.71 -17.22 -6.06
N ARG A 342 -6.70 -18.08 -6.38
CA ARG A 342 -7.41 -18.90 -5.38
C ARG A 342 -6.48 -19.92 -4.71
N LEU A 343 -5.59 -20.57 -5.46
CA LEU A 343 -4.58 -21.47 -4.89
C LEU A 343 -3.61 -20.73 -3.96
N ALA A 344 -3.21 -19.51 -4.33
CA ALA A 344 -2.30 -18.68 -3.54
C ALA A 344 -2.87 -18.25 -2.18
N LEU A 345 -4.19 -18.34 -1.94
CA LEU A 345 -4.77 -18.22 -0.59
C LEU A 345 -4.24 -19.28 0.37
N GLN A 346 -3.76 -20.43 -0.15
CA GLN A 346 -3.18 -21.54 0.62
C GLN A 346 -1.65 -21.57 0.56
N ASP A 347 -0.99 -20.52 0.05
CA ASP A 347 0.47 -20.43 0.01
C ASP A 347 1.07 -20.57 1.42
N GLN A 348 2.28 -21.12 1.54
CA GLN A 348 2.94 -21.26 2.84
C GLN A 348 3.24 -19.92 3.51
N HIS A 349 3.39 -18.84 2.73
CA HIS A 349 3.74 -17.52 3.23
C HIS A 349 2.51 -16.61 3.34
N PRO A 350 2.21 -16.06 4.53
CA PRO A 350 0.99 -15.26 4.75
C PRO A 350 0.94 -13.98 3.90
N MET A 351 2.10 -13.43 3.53
CA MET A 351 2.15 -12.28 2.61
C MET A 351 1.61 -12.60 1.21
N VAL A 352 1.86 -13.82 0.71
CA VAL A 352 1.33 -14.28 -0.57
C VAL A 352 -0.18 -14.47 -0.45
N GLN A 353 -0.65 -15.06 0.65
CA GLN A 353 -2.08 -15.19 0.94
C GLN A 353 -2.79 -13.82 0.96
N ARG A 354 -2.15 -12.79 1.56
CA ARG A 354 -2.69 -11.43 1.59
C ARG A 354 -2.75 -10.81 0.20
N ALA A 355 -1.69 -10.96 -0.59
CA ALA A 355 -1.67 -10.48 -1.98
C ALA A 355 -2.74 -11.19 -2.84
N ALA A 356 -3.00 -12.47 -2.60
CA ALA A 356 -4.04 -13.24 -3.26
C ALA A 356 -5.44 -12.74 -2.90
N ALA A 357 -5.70 -12.51 -1.60
CA ALA A 357 -6.96 -11.90 -1.15
C ALA A 357 -7.17 -10.52 -1.80
N HIS A 358 -6.10 -9.71 -1.91
CA HIS A 358 -6.16 -8.42 -2.59
C HIS A 358 -6.53 -8.57 -4.08
N ALA A 359 -5.83 -9.43 -4.82
CA ALA A 359 -6.11 -9.63 -6.24
C ALA A 359 -7.53 -10.13 -6.50
N LEU A 360 -8.00 -11.11 -5.72
CA LEU A 360 -9.37 -11.63 -5.81
C LEU A 360 -10.42 -10.58 -5.44
N SER A 361 -10.13 -9.66 -4.52
CA SER A 361 -11.03 -8.57 -4.15
C SER A 361 -11.30 -7.59 -5.29
N LEU A 362 -10.38 -7.49 -6.25
CA LEU A 362 -10.50 -6.61 -7.43
C LEU A 362 -11.08 -7.33 -8.65
N HIS A 363 -11.14 -8.67 -8.60
CA HIS A 363 -11.68 -9.52 -9.66
C HIS A 363 -12.78 -10.45 -9.12
N PRO A 364 -13.98 -9.92 -8.81
CA PRO A 364 -15.09 -10.73 -8.34
C PRO A 364 -15.44 -11.86 -9.31
N SER A 365 -15.50 -13.08 -8.80
CA SER A 365 -15.91 -14.29 -9.50
C SER A 365 -16.52 -15.26 -8.49
N LEU A 366 -17.68 -15.86 -8.81
CA LEU A 366 -18.40 -16.76 -7.90
C LEU A 366 -17.52 -17.91 -7.38
N GLY A 367 -16.55 -18.37 -8.19
CA GLY A 367 -15.59 -19.40 -7.81
C GLY A 367 -14.66 -19.01 -6.66
N SER A 368 -14.57 -17.72 -6.32
CA SER A 368 -13.69 -17.18 -5.27
C SER A 368 -14.36 -17.09 -3.89
N ILE A 369 -15.69 -17.20 -3.82
CA ILE A 369 -16.44 -17.11 -2.55
C ILE A 369 -16.01 -18.21 -1.59
N HIS A 370 -16.05 -19.48 -2.03
CA HIS A 370 -15.75 -20.62 -1.18
C HIS A 370 -14.27 -20.67 -0.73
N PRO A 371 -13.27 -20.41 -1.61
CA PRO A 371 -11.88 -20.26 -1.17
C PRO A 371 -11.66 -19.13 -0.15
N CYS A 372 -12.28 -17.95 -0.32
CA CYS A 372 -12.16 -16.86 0.66
C CYS A 372 -12.78 -17.28 2.03
N LEU A 373 -13.92 -17.98 2.04
CA LEU A 373 -14.55 -18.52 3.27
C LEU A 373 -13.67 -19.57 3.98
N ILE A 374 -13.15 -20.55 3.24
CA ILE A 374 -12.23 -21.56 3.80
C ILE A 374 -11.02 -20.87 4.43
N ARG A 375 -10.49 -19.84 3.78
CA ARG A 375 -9.31 -19.16 4.29
C ARG A 375 -9.61 -18.31 5.53
N LEU A 376 -10.71 -17.57 5.55
CA LEU A 376 -11.17 -16.83 6.74
C LEU A 376 -11.28 -17.73 7.97
N GLN A 377 -11.91 -18.89 7.81
CA GLN A 377 -12.09 -19.84 8.91
C GLN A 377 -10.79 -20.50 9.38
N SER A 378 -9.86 -20.79 8.46
CA SER A 378 -8.61 -21.49 8.79
C SER A 378 -7.48 -20.58 9.28
N MET A 379 -7.56 -19.24 9.10
CA MET A 379 -6.47 -18.34 9.45
C MET A 379 -6.42 -17.95 10.94
N GLY A 380 -7.55 -18.02 11.64
CA GLY A 380 -7.71 -17.49 13.00
C GLY A 380 -7.42 -15.98 13.09
N ASN A 381 -7.29 -15.45 14.31
CA ASN A 381 -7.19 -13.99 14.56
C ASN A 381 -5.76 -13.46 14.71
N GLN A 382 -4.76 -14.16 14.15
CA GLN A 382 -3.35 -13.81 14.39
C GLN A 382 -2.75 -12.84 13.36
N ASP A 383 -3.46 -12.57 12.26
CA ASP A 383 -3.01 -11.69 11.17
C ASP A 383 -4.12 -10.70 10.77
N PRO A 384 -4.25 -9.57 11.48
CA PRO A 384 -5.32 -8.59 11.23
C PRO A 384 -5.40 -8.06 9.78
N GLN A 385 -4.26 -7.85 9.13
CA GLN A 385 -4.19 -7.38 7.74
C GLN A 385 -4.74 -8.42 6.76
N LEU A 386 -4.36 -9.69 6.89
CA LEU A 386 -4.93 -10.76 6.09
C LEU A 386 -6.42 -10.94 6.36
N LEU A 387 -6.84 -10.88 7.64
CA LEU A 387 -8.25 -11.00 8.03
C LEU A 387 -9.09 -9.91 7.36
N HIS A 388 -8.67 -8.65 7.49
CA HIS A 388 -9.37 -7.53 6.87
C HIS A 388 -9.34 -7.65 5.34
N GLY A 389 -8.21 -8.05 4.73
CA GLY A 389 -8.09 -8.29 3.29
C GLY A 389 -9.02 -9.38 2.76
N LEU A 390 -9.21 -10.47 3.51
CA LEU A 390 -10.14 -11.54 3.15
C LEU A 390 -11.61 -11.15 3.35
N ARG A 391 -11.92 -10.36 4.39
CA ARG A 391 -13.27 -9.79 4.56
C ARG A 391 -13.61 -8.83 3.42
N LEU A 392 -12.63 -8.02 2.98
CA LEU A 392 -12.74 -7.19 1.77
C LEU A 392 -12.90 -8.06 0.50
N CYS A 393 -12.11 -9.13 0.34
CA CYS A 393 -12.29 -10.12 -0.74
C CYS A 393 -13.74 -10.57 -0.79
N LEU A 394 -14.22 -11.14 0.31
CA LEU A 394 -15.52 -11.78 0.38
C LEU A 394 -16.65 -10.77 0.15
N ARG A 395 -16.62 -9.61 0.82
CA ARG A 395 -17.59 -8.54 0.57
C ARG A 395 -17.66 -8.18 -0.90
N ASN A 396 -16.51 -7.98 -1.56
CA ASN A 396 -16.48 -7.61 -2.98
C ASN A 396 -17.03 -8.71 -3.89
N GLN A 397 -16.88 -10.00 -3.53
CA GLN A 397 -17.57 -11.10 -4.23
C GLN A 397 -19.10 -10.99 -4.14
N LEU A 398 -19.62 -10.36 -3.09
CA LEU A 398 -21.04 -10.30 -2.75
C LEU A 398 -21.71 -8.97 -3.13
N MET A 399 -21.03 -8.08 -3.86
CA MET A 399 -21.56 -6.76 -4.24
C MET A 399 -22.61 -6.79 -5.36
N ASN A 400 -22.92 -7.95 -5.94
CA ASN A 400 -23.92 -8.10 -7.00
C ASN A 400 -25.00 -9.14 -6.65
N ASP A 401 -26.18 -9.02 -7.26
CA ASP A 401 -27.32 -9.89 -6.99
C ASP A 401 -27.08 -11.36 -7.39
N ASP A 402 -26.29 -11.61 -8.43
CA ASP A 402 -25.97 -12.97 -8.92
C ASP A 402 -25.26 -13.80 -7.83
N ALA A 403 -24.36 -13.16 -7.06
CA ALA A 403 -23.70 -13.80 -5.94
C ALA A 403 -24.69 -14.27 -4.87
N TRP A 404 -25.71 -13.47 -4.57
CA TRP A 404 -26.74 -13.85 -3.59
C TRP A 404 -27.70 -14.91 -4.13
N GLN A 405 -28.04 -14.87 -5.41
CA GLN A 405 -28.79 -15.96 -6.06
C GLN A 405 -28.01 -17.27 -5.95
N TRP A 406 -26.72 -17.24 -6.24
CA TRP A 406 -25.82 -18.39 -6.13
C TRP A 406 -25.70 -18.89 -4.68
N LEU A 407 -25.57 -18.00 -3.70
CA LEU A 407 -25.53 -18.34 -2.28
C LEU A 407 -26.83 -19.01 -1.80
N ASN A 408 -27.99 -18.48 -2.22
CA ASN A 408 -29.31 -18.93 -1.78
C ASN A 408 -29.70 -20.32 -2.32
N GLN A 409 -29.04 -20.79 -3.38
CA GLN A 409 -29.24 -22.13 -3.92
C GLN A 409 -28.50 -23.23 -3.14
N ARG A 410 -27.78 -22.87 -2.07
CA ARG A 410 -26.88 -23.76 -1.33
C ARG A 410 -27.18 -23.72 0.16
N SER A 411 -26.94 -24.84 0.82
CA SER A 411 -26.90 -24.91 2.28
C SER A 411 -25.47 -24.66 2.76
N TRP A 412 -25.33 -23.77 3.74
CA TRP A 412 -24.06 -23.41 4.33
C TRP A 412 -23.99 -23.94 5.76
N VAL A 413 -22.84 -24.52 6.12
CA VAL A 413 -22.50 -24.82 7.51
C VAL A 413 -22.51 -23.53 8.33
N ARG A 414 -22.74 -23.66 9.64
CA ARG A 414 -22.98 -22.52 10.52
C ARG A 414 -21.85 -21.50 10.45
N GLU A 415 -20.61 -21.97 10.44
CA GLU A 415 -19.40 -21.15 10.46
C GLU A 415 -19.31 -20.28 9.20
N PHE A 416 -19.53 -20.86 8.01
CA PHE A 416 -19.55 -20.09 6.76
C PHE A 416 -20.74 -19.13 6.70
N ARG A 417 -21.88 -19.50 7.27
CA ARG A 417 -23.04 -18.61 7.33
C ARG A 417 -22.75 -17.38 8.20
N GLU A 418 -22.09 -17.58 9.35
CA GLU A 418 -21.66 -16.49 10.24
C GLU A 418 -20.67 -15.55 9.54
N GLU A 419 -19.70 -16.06 8.78
CA GLU A 419 -18.77 -15.22 7.97
C GLU A 419 -19.49 -14.43 6.87
N ILE A 420 -20.42 -15.06 6.15
CA ILE A 420 -21.21 -14.37 5.13
C ILE A 420 -22.04 -13.25 5.78
N MET A 421 -22.64 -13.50 6.94
CA MET A 421 -23.40 -12.49 7.68
C MET A 421 -22.53 -11.33 8.16
N ASP A 422 -21.32 -11.61 8.66
CA ASP A 422 -20.38 -10.58 9.11
C ASP A 422 -20.05 -9.59 7.97
N VAL A 423 -19.73 -10.10 6.78
CA VAL A 423 -19.41 -9.22 5.64
C VAL A 423 -20.65 -8.60 4.97
N ALA A 424 -21.84 -9.22 5.11
CA ALA A 424 -23.09 -8.72 4.55
C ALA A 424 -23.46 -7.33 5.08
N LEU A 425 -22.99 -6.96 6.28
CA LEU A 425 -23.13 -5.62 6.85
C LEU A 425 -22.49 -4.54 5.96
N GLY A 426 -21.47 -4.89 5.18
CA GLY A 426 -20.81 -4.02 4.22
C GLY A 426 -21.32 -4.14 2.78
N VAL A 427 -22.40 -4.88 2.54
CA VAL A 427 -23.00 -5.04 1.21
C VAL A 427 -24.34 -4.31 1.17
N PRO A 428 -24.42 -3.10 0.59
CA PRO A 428 -25.60 -2.25 0.64
C PRO A 428 -26.67 -2.65 -0.40
N ILE A 429 -27.05 -3.93 -0.45
CA ILE A 429 -28.08 -4.44 -1.36
C ILE A 429 -29.14 -5.25 -0.60
N ALA A 430 -30.39 -5.23 -1.09
CA ALA A 430 -31.52 -5.85 -0.40
C ALA A 430 -31.34 -7.37 -0.17
N ALA A 431 -30.70 -8.06 -1.11
CA ALA A 431 -30.44 -9.49 -1.01
C ALA A 431 -29.55 -9.86 0.21
N ALA A 432 -28.58 -9.01 0.56
CA ALA A 432 -27.74 -9.16 1.73
C ALA A 432 -28.56 -9.05 3.03
N GLY A 433 -29.42 -8.04 3.13
CA GLY A 433 -30.35 -7.85 4.25
C GLY A 433 -31.29 -9.05 4.45
N ASN A 434 -31.86 -9.56 3.36
CA ASN A 434 -32.73 -10.73 3.38
C ASN A 434 -32.00 -12.01 3.80
N PHE A 435 -30.73 -12.17 3.42
CA PHE A 435 -29.91 -13.29 3.87
C PHE A 435 -29.63 -13.21 5.37
N MET A 436 -29.25 -12.03 5.89
CA MET A 436 -29.03 -11.82 7.32
C MET A 436 -30.29 -12.09 8.15
N ALA A 437 -31.44 -11.54 7.74
CA ALA A 437 -32.70 -11.72 8.46
C ALA A 437 -33.11 -13.20 8.55
N ARG A 438 -33.00 -13.95 7.45
CA ARG A 438 -33.27 -15.41 7.44
C ARG A 438 -32.27 -16.17 8.30
N SER A 439 -30.99 -15.86 8.16
CA SER A 439 -29.92 -16.54 8.91
C SER A 439 -30.03 -16.33 10.42
N LEU A 440 -30.42 -15.12 10.88
CA LEU A 440 -30.68 -14.85 12.30
C LEU A 440 -31.87 -15.65 12.84
N ARG A 441 -32.95 -15.83 12.06
CA ARG A 441 -34.09 -16.65 12.47
C ARG A 441 -33.69 -18.11 12.65
N ASP A 442 -32.92 -18.64 11.71
CA ASP A 442 -32.43 -20.01 11.74
C ASP A 442 -31.48 -20.26 12.92
N ILE A 443 -30.57 -19.32 13.21
CA ILE A 443 -29.60 -19.44 14.32
C ILE A 443 -30.27 -19.33 15.69
N HIS A 444 -31.31 -18.51 15.83
CA HIS A 444 -32.00 -18.27 17.10
C HIS A 444 -33.30 -19.07 17.28
N GLY A 445 -33.70 -19.90 16.32
CA GLY A 445 -34.93 -20.70 16.39
C GLY A 445 -36.20 -19.85 16.47
N LEU A 446 -36.19 -18.64 15.89
CA LEU A 446 -37.35 -17.75 15.91
C LEU A 446 -38.45 -18.31 14.99
N PRO A 447 -39.74 -18.28 15.41
CA PRO A 447 -40.83 -18.83 14.60
C PRO A 447 -40.96 -18.10 13.25
N PRO A 448 -41.38 -18.78 12.17
CA PRO A 448 -41.58 -18.15 10.87
C PRO A 448 -42.67 -17.07 10.94
N GLU A 449 -42.54 -16.04 10.10
CA GLU A 449 -43.55 -14.97 10.00
C GLU A 449 -44.92 -15.56 9.66
N ARG A 450 -45.94 -15.09 10.38
CA ARG A 450 -47.33 -15.27 9.97
C ARG A 450 -47.52 -14.36 8.75
N GLY A 451 -47.69 -14.99 7.58
CA GLY A 451 -47.86 -14.32 6.29
C GLY A 451 -49.12 -13.48 6.19
#